data_AF-A0A7C1T2J1-F1
#
_entry.id   AF-A0A7C1T2J1-F1
#
_cell.length_a   1.000
_cell.length_b   1.000
_cell.length_c   1.000
_cell.angle_alpha   90.00
_cell.angle_beta   90.00
_cell.angle_gamma   90.00
#
_symmetry.space_group_name_H-M   'P 1'
#
loop_
_entity.id
_entity.type
_entity.pdbx_description
1 polymer ?
#
loop_
_entity_poly.entity_id
_entity_poly.type
_entity_poly.pdbx_seq_one_letter_code
_entity_poly.pdbx_strand_id
1 'polypeptide(L)' 'MVGYRCALCKKIVNFDVKNIGMQCPYCGSKVFYKERPTIAKRIKAR' A
#
# COMPACT_ATOMS: atom_id res chain seq x y z
N MET A 1 -4.21 10.07 -0.29
CA MET A 1 -3.67 9.13 0.72
C MET A 1 -3.04 7.98 -0.02
N VAL A 2 -1.75 7.69 0.18
CA VAL A 2 -1.11 6.53 -0.44
C VAL A 2 -1.44 5.31 0.40
N GLY A 3 -2.48 4.57 0.01
CA GLY A 3 -2.84 3.30 0.64
C GLY A 3 -1.78 2.24 0.35
N TYR A 4 -1.38 1.51 1.38
CA TYR A 4 -0.50 0.36 1.26
C TYR A 4 -1.27 -0.91 1.56
N ARG A 5 -1.15 -1.91 0.69
CA ARG A 5 -1.79 -3.20 0.87
C ARG A 5 -0.81 -4.15 1.54
N CYS A 6 -1.21 -4.74 2.66
CA CYS A 6 -0.44 -5.79 3.30
C CYS A 6 -0.33 -7.03 2.40
N ALA A 7 0.84 -7.65 2.30
CA ALA A 7 1.05 -8.84 1.49
C ALA A 7 0.30 -10.08 1.99
N LEU A 8 0.17 -10.25 3.31
CA LEU A 8 -0.49 -11.41 3.92
C LEU A 8 -2.00 -11.21 4.07
N CYS A 9 -2.42 -10.20 4.84
CA CYS A 9 -3.85 -10.02 5.13
C CYS A 9 -4.61 -9.27 4.02
N LYS A 10 -3.91 -8.75 3.00
CA LYS A 10 -4.46 -8.04 1.84
C LYS A 10 -5.32 -6.81 2.17
N LYS A 11 -5.35 -6.40 3.44
CA LYS A 11 -6.03 -5.19 3.90
C LYS A 11 -5.24 -3.95 3.50
N ILE A 12 -5.98 -2.88 3.21
CA ILE A 12 -5.42 -1.57 2.93
C ILE A 12 -5.14 -0.90 4.26
N VAL A 13 -3.90 -0.47 4.44
CA VAL A 13 -3.38 0.24 5.61
C VAL A 13 -2.91 1.60 5.13
N ASN A 14 -3.46 2.65 5.74
CA ASN A 14 -2.98 4.01 5.53
C ASN A 14 -1.87 4.26 6.54
N PHE A 15 -0.62 4.38 6.08
CA PHE A 15 0.49 4.76 6.94
C PHE A 15 0.58 6.28 7.02
N ASP A 16 0.47 6.81 8.24
CA ASP A 16 0.88 8.17 8.54
C ASP A 16 2.37 8.17 8.88
N VAL A 17 3.12 9.10 8.27
CA VAL A 17 4.59 9.23 8.33
C VAL A 17 5.14 9.33 9.77
N LYS A 18 4.27 9.58 10.75
CA LYS A 18 4.59 9.65 12.18
C LYS A 18 4.71 8.28 12.87
N ASN A 19 4.17 7.21 12.29
CA ASN A 19 4.25 5.86 12.85
C ASN A 19 5.48 5.13 12.30
N ILE A 20 6.60 5.28 13.00
CA ILE A 20 7.96 4.82 12.69
C ILE A 20 8.08 3.27 12.58
N GLY A 21 7.00 2.51 12.81
CA GLY A 21 6.93 1.07 12.59
C GLY A 21 6.09 0.70 11.37
N MET A 22 6.72 0.31 10.26
CA MET A 22 6.04 -0.36 9.14
C MET A 22 5.65 -1.79 9.54
N GLN A 23 4.67 -1.91 10.43
CA GLN A 23 4.10 -3.18 10.87
C GLN A 23 2.60 -3.15 10.65
N CYS A 24 2.05 -4.23 10.06
CA CYS A 24 0.62 -4.30 9.78
C CYS A 24 -0.13 -4.45 11.11
N PRO A 25 -1.09 -3.59 11.45
CA PRO A 25 -1.83 -3.68 12.71
C PRO A 25 -2.70 -4.95 12.81
N TYR A 26 -2.96 -5.61 11.69
CA TYR A 26 -3.85 -6.77 11.64
C TYR A 26 -3.13 -8.12 11.71
N CYS A 27 -1.88 -8.20 11.25
CA CYS A 27 -1.18 -9.48 11.12
C CYS A 27 0.30 -9.42 11.48
N GLY A 28 0.83 -8.25 11.87
CA GLY A 28 2.22 -8.08 12.28
C GLY A 28 3.25 -8.16 11.15
N SER A 29 2.85 -8.42 9.90
CA SER A 29 3.78 -8.46 8.78
C SER A 29 4.32 -7.09 8.42
N LYS A 30 5.55 -7.04 7.90
CA LYS A 30 6.27 -5.82 7.51
C LYS A 30 6.38 -5.62 6.00
N VAL A 31 5.70 -6.46 5.21
CA VAL A 31 5.75 -6.43 3.74
C VAL A 31 4.46 -5.84 3.17
N PHE A 32 4.61 -4.79 2.36
CA PHE A 32 3.50 -4.04 1.78
C PHE A 32 3.68 -3.78 0.30
N TYR A 33 2.57 -3.73 -0.42
CA TYR A 33 2.48 -3.28 -1.81
C TYR A 33 1.83 -1.91 -1.86
N LYS A 34 2.37 -0.99 -2.67
CA LYS A 34 1.72 0.29 -2.92
C LYS A 34 0.49 0.06 -3.80
N GLU A 35 -0.64 0.63 -3.41
CA GLU A 35 -1.87 0.49 -4.19
C GLU A 35 -1.77 1.19 -5.55
N ARG A 36 -2.39 0.60 -6.57
CA ARG A 36 -2.42 1.19 -7.91
C ARG A 36 -3.20 2.50 -7.84
N PRO A 37 -2.66 3.61 -8.37
CA PRO A 37 -3.40 4.86 -8.39
C PRO A 37 -4.65 4.72 -9.27
N THR A 38 -5.74 5.39 -8.87
CA THR A 38 -7.00 5.47 -9.65
C THR A 38 -6.80 6.18 -10.98
N ILE A 39 -5.70 6.92 -11.13
CA ILE A 39 -5.35 7.65 -12.35
C ILE A 39 -4.89 6.66 -13.41
N ALA A 40 -5.59 6.65 -14.54
CA ALA A 40 -5.24 5.81 -15.68
C ALA A 40 -3.88 6.22 -16.26
N LYS A 41 -2.95 5.26 -16.36
CA LYS A 41 -1.68 5.44 -17.04
C LYS A 41 -1.91 5.40 -18.55
N ARG A 42 -1.75 6.54 -19.25
CA ARG A 42 -1.83 6.61 -20.71
C ARG A 42 -0.48 6.20 -21.32
N ILE A 43 -0.50 5.25 -22.25
CA ILE A 43 0.67 4.73 -22.95
C ILE A 43 0.35 4.78 -24.45
N LYS A 44 1.27 5.27 -25.29
CA LYS A 44 1.10 5.22 -26.75
C LYS A 44 1.26 3.77 -27.19
N ALA A 45 0.27 3.23 -27.91
CA ALA A 45 0.43 1.96 -28.62
C ALA A 45 1.42 2.16 -29.79
N ARG A 46 2.19 1.12 -30.10
CA ARG A 46 3.16 1.13 -31.19
C ARG A 46 2.45 1.14 -32.54
#